data_AF-A0A5B7C7B6-F1
#
_entry.id   AF-A0A5B7C7B6-F1
#
_cell.length_a   1.000
_cell.length_b   1.000
_cell.length_c   1.000
_cell.angle_alpha   90.00
_cell.angle_beta   90.00
_cell.angle_gamma   90.00
#
_symmetry.space_group_name_H-M   'P 1'
#
loop_
_entity.id
_entity.type
_entity.pdbx_description
1 polymer ?
#
loop_
_entity_poly.entity_id
_entity_poly.type
_entity_poly.pdbx_seq_one_letter_code
_entity_poly.pdbx_strand_id
1 'polypeptide(L)'
;MEMEGLSSICAGLGIIEEDENGNRVGYTKGEYCLDNLKDLLRFLRRDDPQSREVFKQVCKWNTVGKDLIPIIEHCQDDRNLVLNAVKVLVFLTMPIEPSSSDIPQQIDYLWGLKSSITCSESVAVIVSLLESPLENLEREAFTEDDWKLVQLVLTLFRNILAVQDISMLHMAGGSATQFLSLRDKFLELLFHENVMDLILVLTQHVGGSCDYLRQDNLLLLETFH
;
A
#
# COMPACT_ATOMS: atom_id res chain seq x y z
N MET A 1 15.47 11.04 20.03
CA MET A 1 14.60 12.23 19.92
C MET A 1 13.65 12.12 18.73
N GLU A 2 14.10 11.80 17.51
CA GLU A 2 13.17 11.63 16.36
C GLU A 2 12.23 10.42 16.49
N MET A 3 12.71 9.29 17.03
CA MET A 3 11.92 8.05 17.20
C MET A 3 10.82 8.15 18.28
N GLU A 4 10.98 9.02 19.28
CA GLU A 4 9.94 9.25 20.30
C GLU A 4 8.73 9.97 19.71
N GLY A 5 8.97 10.94 18.81
CA GLY A 5 7.91 11.60 18.04
C GLY A 5 7.15 10.60 17.15
N LEU A 6 7.87 9.71 16.46
CA LEU A 6 7.28 8.68 15.60
C LEU A 6 6.34 7.74 16.38
N SER A 7 6.75 7.29 17.58
CA SER A 7 5.91 6.41 18.40
C SER A 7 4.61 7.10 18.82
N SER A 8 4.66 8.39 19.19
CA SER A 8 3.48 9.16 19.56
C SER A 8 2.52 9.33 18.37
N ILE A 9 3.06 9.54 17.18
CA ILE A 9 2.28 9.67 15.94
C ILE A 9 1.55 8.36 15.63
N CYS A 10 2.25 7.23 15.63
CA CYS A 10 1.63 5.93 15.36
C CYS A 10 0.57 5.57 16.42
N ALA A 11 0.85 5.82 17.70
CA ALA A 11 -0.12 5.57 18.79
C ALA A 11 -1.35 6.50 18.72
N GLY A 12 -1.22 7.66 18.10
CA GLY A 12 -2.32 8.62 17.92
C GLY A 12 -3.20 8.37 16.69
N LEU A 13 -2.97 7.28 15.93
CA LEU A 13 -3.79 6.94 14.76
C LEU A 13 -5.19 6.47 15.16
N GLY A 14 -5.31 5.64 16.20
CA GLY A 14 -6.59 5.13 16.63
C GLY A 14 -6.46 3.81 17.38
N ILE A 15 -7.60 3.14 17.53
CA ILE A 15 -7.73 1.90 18.29
C ILE A 15 -8.68 0.97 17.54
N ILE A 16 -8.27 -0.29 17.38
CA ILE A 16 -9.14 -1.35 16.86
C ILE A 16 -10.24 -1.63 17.88
N GLU A 17 -11.47 -1.71 17.41
CA GLU A 17 -12.59 -2.19 18.19
C GLU A 17 -12.71 -3.70 18.03
N GLU A 18 -12.71 -4.41 19.16
CA GLU A 18 -12.83 -5.86 19.21
C GLU A 18 -14.15 -6.25 19.90
N ASP A 19 -14.80 -7.31 19.40
CA ASP A 19 -15.94 -7.91 20.08
C ASP A 19 -15.50 -8.73 21.32
N GLU A 20 -16.48 -9.29 22.04
CA GLU A 20 -16.22 -10.13 23.23
C GLU A 20 -15.38 -11.38 22.94
N ASN A 21 -15.27 -11.79 21.66
CA ASN A 21 -14.49 -12.93 21.22
C ASN A 21 -13.10 -12.53 20.69
N GLY A 22 -12.75 -11.23 20.70
CA GLY A 22 -11.50 -10.70 20.16
C GLY A 22 -11.50 -10.56 18.63
N ASN A 23 -12.65 -10.65 17.96
CA ASN A 23 -12.73 -10.37 16.53
C ASN A 23 -12.77 -8.86 16.32
N ARG A 24 -12.03 -8.39 15.31
CA ARG A 24 -12.05 -6.99 14.91
C ARG A 24 -13.40 -6.65 14.28
N VAL A 25 -14.11 -5.70 14.87
CA VAL A 25 -15.44 -5.27 14.41
C VAL A 25 -15.49 -3.84 13.91
N GLY A 26 -14.46 -3.05 14.20
CA GLY A 26 -14.39 -1.66 13.77
C GLY A 26 -13.07 -0.99 14.12
N TYR A 27 -13.04 0.33 13.92
CA TYR A 27 -11.88 1.16 14.21
C TYR A 27 -12.31 2.56 14.64
N THR A 28 -11.92 2.97 15.84
CA THR A 28 -12.07 4.35 16.30
C THR A 28 -10.81 5.12 15.94
N LYS A 29 -10.92 6.07 15.01
CA LYS A 29 -9.83 7.00 14.67
C LYS A 29 -9.54 7.95 15.83
N GLY A 30 -8.25 8.23 16.07
CA GLY A 30 -7.83 9.23 17.05
C GLY A 30 -8.21 10.66 16.64
N GLU A 31 -8.27 11.57 17.62
CA GLU A 31 -8.67 12.98 17.41
C GLU A 31 -7.86 13.67 16.30
N TYR A 32 -6.55 13.39 16.22
CA TYR A 32 -5.62 13.96 15.24
C TYR A 32 -5.15 12.94 14.19
N CYS A 33 -5.95 11.89 13.92
CA CYS A 33 -5.56 10.78 13.04
C CYS A 33 -5.02 11.23 11.67
N LEU A 34 -5.72 12.15 10.99
CA LEU A 34 -5.30 12.64 9.68
C LEU A 34 -3.96 13.39 9.73
N ASP A 35 -3.73 14.19 10.76
CA ASP A 35 -2.47 14.93 10.92
C ASP A 35 -1.32 13.99 11.29
N ASN A 36 -1.60 12.99 12.12
CA ASN A 36 -0.67 11.91 12.43
C ASN A 36 -0.29 11.10 11.17
N LEU A 37 -1.23 10.78 10.27
CA LEU A 37 -0.90 10.13 8.99
C LEU A 37 -0.01 11.01 8.11
N LYS A 38 -0.29 12.32 8.04
CA LYS A 38 0.55 13.27 7.27
C LYS A 38 1.95 13.39 7.88
N ASP A 39 2.06 13.38 9.21
CA ASP A 39 3.35 13.41 9.89
C ASP A 39 4.12 12.11 9.70
N LEU A 40 3.47 10.95 9.81
CA LEU A 40 4.07 9.66 9.47
C LEU A 40 4.60 9.65 8.04
N LEU A 41 3.83 10.18 7.09
CA LEU A 41 4.27 10.33 5.70
C LEU A 41 5.49 11.27 5.58
N ARG A 42 5.56 12.34 6.37
CA ARG A 42 6.75 13.23 6.41
C ARG A 42 7.98 12.51 6.97
N PHE A 43 7.81 11.66 7.98
CA PHE A 43 8.89 10.81 8.50
C PHE A 43 9.38 9.85 7.42
N LEU A 44 8.48 9.11 6.76
CA LEU A 44 8.84 8.15 5.71
C LEU A 44 9.52 8.83 4.49
N ARG A 45 9.09 10.03 4.11
CA ARG A 45 9.73 10.81 3.03
C ARG A 45 11.15 11.26 3.34
N ARG A 46 11.48 11.42 4.62
CA ARG A 46 12.80 11.83 5.09
C ARG A 46 13.64 10.65 5.57
N ASP A 47 13.06 9.45 5.55
CA ASP A 47 13.75 8.23 5.96
C ASP A 47 14.94 8.00 5.04
N ASP A 48 16.05 7.60 5.62
CA ASP A 48 17.27 7.39 4.86
C ASP A 48 17.08 6.15 3.96
N PRO A 49 17.31 6.26 2.63
CA PRO A 49 17.00 5.18 1.70
C PRO A 49 17.90 3.95 1.88
N GLN A 50 19.05 4.09 2.54
CA GLN A 50 19.95 2.98 2.81
C GLN A 50 19.58 2.22 4.08
N SER A 51 19.32 2.93 5.18
CA SER A 51 19.05 2.32 6.49
C SER A 51 17.57 2.06 6.74
N ARG A 52 16.67 2.90 6.22
CA ARG A 52 15.21 2.75 6.31
C ARG A 52 14.70 2.52 7.73
N GLU A 53 15.26 3.26 8.69
CA GLU A 53 15.00 3.07 10.12
C GLU A 53 13.54 3.38 10.51
N VAL A 54 12.93 4.41 9.90
CA VAL A 54 11.50 4.71 10.11
C VAL A 54 10.66 3.55 9.58
N PHE A 55 10.92 3.09 8.36
CA PHE A 55 10.23 1.94 7.77
C PHE A 55 10.33 0.68 8.65
N LYS A 56 11.55 0.30 9.08
CA LYS A 56 11.77 -0.86 9.95
C LYS A 56 10.98 -0.73 11.24
N GLN A 57 10.96 0.46 11.85
CA GLN A 57 10.28 0.69 13.12
C GLN A 57 8.76 0.64 13.01
N VAL A 58 8.19 1.23 11.95
CA VAL A 58 6.73 1.19 11.67
C VAL A 58 6.28 -0.25 11.41
N CYS A 59 7.06 -1.02 10.66
CA CYS A 59 6.78 -2.43 10.43
C CYS A 59 6.86 -3.26 11.72
N LYS A 60 7.88 -3.00 12.56
CA LYS A 60 8.05 -3.66 13.87
C LYS A 60 6.86 -3.44 14.80
N TRP A 61 6.21 -2.28 14.75
CA TRP A 61 5.01 -2.01 15.55
C TRP A 61 3.72 -2.59 14.98
N ASN A 62 3.78 -3.13 13.76
CA ASN A 62 2.64 -3.60 12.98
C ASN A 62 1.58 -2.50 12.76
N THR A 63 2.00 -1.26 12.52
CA THR A 63 1.09 -0.13 12.26
C THR A 63 0.20 -0.38 11.04
N VAL A 64 0.67 -1.15 10.06
CA VAL A 64 -0.15 -1.52 8.89
C VAL A 64 -1.35 -2.37 9.29
N GLY A 65 -1.11 -3.47 9.99
CA GLY A 65 -2.19 -4.37 10.41
C GLY A 65 -3.04 -3.84 11.57
N LYS A 66 -2.52 -2.90 12.37
CA LYS A 66 -3.23 -2.30 13.51
C LYS A 66 -4.03 -1.06 13.17
N ASP A 67 -3.54 -0.25 12.22
CA ASP A 67 -4.07 1.08 11.98
C ASP A 67 -4.39 1.30 10.51
N LEU A 68 -3.42 1.12 9.59
CA LEU A 68 -3.63 1.52 8.18
C LEU A 68 -4.71 0.70 7.48
N ILE A 69 -4.70 -0.62 7.63
CA ILE A 69 -5.73 -1.50 7.06
C ILE A 69 -7.11 -1.18 7.66
N PRO A 70 -7.27 -1.13 9.01
CA PRO A 70 -8.54 -0.74 9.61
C PRO A 70 -9.03 0.66 9.20
N ILE A 71 -8.14 1.65 9.04
CA ILE A 71 -8.51 2.98 8.53
C ILE A 71 -9.08 2.88 7.12
N ILE A 72 -8.45 2.10 6.24
CA ILE A 72 -8.92 1.91 4.87
C ILE A 72 -10.29 1.22 4.88
N GLU A 73 -10.46 0.18 5.68
CA GLU A 73 -11.69 -0.64 5.69
C GLU A 73 -12.87 0.04 6.38
N HIS A 74 -12.65 0.77 7.47
CA HIS A 74 -13.72 1.27 8.34
C HIS A 74 -13.94 2.78 8.30
N CYS A 75 -13.04 3.58 7.71
CA CYS A 75 -13.17 5.03 7.62
C CYS A 75 -13.41 5.53 6.18
N GLN A 76 -14.15 4.76 5.37
CA GLN A 76 -14.40 5.05 3.95
C GLN A 76 -15.21 6.33 3.70
N ASP A 77 -15.96 6.79 4.71
CA ASP A 77 -16.68 8.08 4.69
C ASP A 77 -15.73 9.29 4.62
N ASP A 78 -14.51 9.13 5.14
CA ASP A 78 -13.45 10.15 5.10
C ASP A 78 -12.41 9.80 4.02
N ARG A 79 -12.76 10.06 2.76
CA ARG A 79 -11.90 9.78 1.60
C ARG A 79 -10.49 10.36 1.75
N ASN A 80 -10.35 11.54 2.36
CA ASN A 80 -9.04 12.15 2.56
C ASN A 80 -8.18 11.35 3.54
N LEU A 81 -8.78 10.81 4.60
CA LEU A 81 -8.09 9.93 5.54
C LEU A 81 -7.62 8.64 4.86
N VAL A 82 -8.51 7.96 4.14
CA VAL A 82 -8.19 6.73 3.38
C VAL A 82 -7.04 6.99 2.39
N LEU A 83 -7.09 8.08 1.63
CA LEU A 83 -6.04 8.43 0.68
C LEU A 83 -4.68 8.67 1.36
N ASN A 84 -4.65 9.23 2.57
CA ASN A 84 -3.39 9.39 3.31
C ASN A 84 -2.88 8.05 3.86
N ALA A 85 -3.75 7.13 4.27
CA ALA A 85 -3.36 5.77 4.66
C ALA A 85 -2.76 5.00 3.47
N VAL A 86 -3.39 5.08 2.29
CA VAL A 86 -2.86 4.48 1.04
C VAL A 86 -1.49 5.07 0.67
N LYS A 87 -1.30 6.39 0.80
CA LYS A 87 0.02 7.02 0.61
C LYS A 87 1.08 6.46 1.55
N VAL A 88 0.75 6.25 2.82
CA VAL A 88 1.67 5.62 3.77
C VAL A 88 2.01 4.18 3.33
N LEU A 89 1.04 3.39 2.89
CA LEU A 89 1.28 2.05 2.34
C LEU A 89 2.23 2.07 1.13
N VAL A 90 2.08 3.03 0.22
CA VAL A 90 2.98 3.19 -0.94
C VAL A 90 4.43 3.40 -0.49
N PHE A 91 4.66 4.28 0.50
CA PHE A 91 6.02 4.51 1.03
C PHE A 91 6.58 3.30 1.78
N LEU A 92 5.75 2.59 2.54
CA LEU A 92 6.17 1.39 3.25
C LEU A 92 6.50 0.24 2.30
N THR A 93 5.84 0.16 1.14
CA THR A 93 6.04 -0.91 0.16
C THR A 93 7.11 -0.62 -0.89
N MET A 94 7.79 0.54 -0.81
CA MET A 94 8.86 0.88 -1.75
C MET A 94 9.92 -0.24 -1.87
N PRO A 95 10.38 -0.54 -3.10
CA PRO A 95 11.46 -1.50 -3.34
C PRO A 95 12.71 -1.18 -2.52
N ILE A 96 13.48 -2.22 -2.19
CA ILE A 96 14.72 -2.07 -1.44
C ILE A 96 15.83 -1.66 -2.40
N GLU A 97 16.52 -0.58 -2.08
CA GLU A 97 17.70 -0.14 -2.84
C GLU A 97 18.82 -1.20 -2.73
N PRO A 98 19.51 -1.56 -3.82
CA PRO A 98 20.60 -2.55 -3.78
C PRO A 98 21.75 -2.17 -2.82
N SER A 99 21.92 -0.87 -2.54
CA SER A 99 22.91 -0.34 -1.60
C SER A 99 22.43 -0.30 -0.14
N SER A 100 21.23 -0.82 0.15
CA SER A 100 20.61 -0.74 1.46
C SER A 100 21.28 -1.67 2.49
N SER A 101 21.24 -1.29 3.77
CA SER A 101 21.68 -2.15 4.87
C SER A 101 20.58 -3.09 5.32
N ASP A 102 20.94 -4.22 5.91
CA ASP A 102 19.99 -5.19 6.49
C ASP A 102 18.89 -5.65 5.51
N ILE A 103 19.23 -5.79 4.23
CA ILE A 103 18.30 -6.23 3.16
C ILE A 103 17.45 -7.45 3.57
N PRO A 104 18.01 -8.52 4.20
CA PRO A 104 17.18 -9.65 4.63
C PRO A 104 16.04 -9.25 5.56
N GLN A 105 16.29 -8.39 6.55
CA GLN A 105 15.26 -7.94 7.48
C GLN A 105 14.19 -7.08 6.77
N GLN A 106 14.61 -6.25 5.82
CA GLN A 106 13.66 -5.45 5.05
C GLN A 106 12.77 -6.31 4.16
N ILE A 107 13.32 -7.37 3.56
CA ILE A 107 12.56 -8.37 2.80
C ILE A 107 11.50 -9.00 3.71
N ASP A 108 11.87 -9.40 4.94
CA ASP A 108 10.93 -9.99 5.89
C ASP A 108 9.76 -9.05 6.21
N TYR A 109 10.04 -7.76 6.42
CA TYR A 109 9.00 -6.76 6.65
C TYR A 109 8.10 -6.58 5.43
N LEU A 110 8.66 -6.48 4.21
CA LEU A 110 7.87 -6.36 2.98
C LEU A 110 6.95 -7.58 2.76
N TRP A 111 7.42 -8.79 3.07
CA TRP A 111 6.56 -9.98 3.06
C TRP A 111 5.44 -9.91 4.10
N GLY A 112 5.73 -9.40 5.30
CA GLY A 112 4.71 -9.17 6.33
C GLY A 112 3.64 -8.15 5.90
N LEU A 113 4.05 -7.08 5.22
CA LEU A 113 3.13 -6.10 4.64
C LEU A 113 2.26 -6.75 3.55
N LYS A 114 2.87 -7.46 2.61
CA LYS A 114 2.15 -8.20 1.55
C LYS A 114 1.14 -9.16 2.14
N SER A 115 1.53 -9.92 3.16
CA SER A 115 0.63 -10.85 3.85
C SER A 115 -0.55 -10.13 4.50
N SER A 116 -0.30 -9.00 5.17
CA SER A 116 -1.36 -8.26 5.86
C SER A 116 -2.38 -7.70 4.87
N ILE A 117 -1.90 -7.14 3.75
CA ILE A 117 -2.76 -6.56 2.71
C ILE A 117 -3.54 -7.65 1.96
N THR A 118 -2.88 -8.77 1.62
CA THR A 118 -3.51 -9.87 0.87
C THR A 118 -4.63 -10.55 1.67
N CYS A 119 -4.53 -10.57 3.00
CA CYS A 119 -5.49 -11.23 3.88
C CYS A 119 -6.60 -10.28 4.39
N SER A 120 -6.73 -9.09 3.80
CA SER A 120 -7.70 -8.08 4.23
C SER A 120 -8.54 -7.58 3.05
N GLU A 121 -9.60 -6.82 3.34
CA GLU A 121 -10.51 -6.24 2.34
C GLU A 121 -9.97 -4.92 1.78
N SER A 122 -8.76 -4.51 2.19
CA SER A 122 -8.18 -3.22 1.84
C SER A 122 -7.98 -3.06 0.33
N VAL A 123 -7.68 -4.12 -0.41
CA VAL A 123 -7.51 -4.07 -1.87
C VAL A 123 -8.82 -3.68 -2.56
N ALA A 124 -9.94 -4.30 -2.19
CA ALA A 124 -11.27 -3.97 -2.74
C ALA A 124 -11.62 -2.49 -2.53
N VAL A 125 -11.40 -1.98 -1.31
CA VAL A 125 -11.64 -0.58 -0.99
C VAL A 125 -10.69 0.36 -1.74
N ILE A 126 -9.41 -0.02 -1.91
CA ILE A 126 -8.45 0.78 -2.68
C ILE A 126 -8.85 0.85 -4.16
N VAL A 127 -9.35 -0.24 -4.74
CA VAL A 127 -9.85 -0.27 -6.11
C VAL A 127 -11.09 0.60 -6.28
N SER A 128 -12.03 0.59 -5.32
CA SER A 128 -13.24 1.43 -5.40
C SER A 128 -12.95 2.93 -5.41
N LEU A 129 -11.78 3.37 -4.91
CA LEU A 129 -11.34 4.77 -5.05
C LEU A 129 -11.23 5.22 -6.51
N LEU A 130 -11.09 4.28 -7.45
CA LEU A 130 -10.93 4.53 -8.89
C LEU A 130 -12.26 4.60 -9.67
N GLU A 131 -13.41 4.36 -9.03
CA GLU A 131 -14.73 4.45 -9.70
C GLU A 131 -14.92 5.81 -10.39
N SER A 132 -14.73 6.91 -9.65
CA SER A 132 -14.87 8.27 -10.20
C SER A 132 -13.84 8.60 -11.28
N PRO A 133 -12.53 8.32 -11.11
CA PRO A 133 -11.55 8.42 -12.19
C PRO A 133 -11.94 7.67 -13.47
N LEU A 134 -12.49 6.46 -13.35
CA LEU A 134 -12.86 5.65 -14.51
C LEU A 134 -14.11 6.18 -15.21
N GLU A 135 -15.12 6.64 -14.46
CA GLU A 135 -16.27 7.34 -15.04
C GLU A 135 -15.84 8.60 -15.80
N ASN A 136 -14.90 9.36 -15.24
CA ASN A 136 -14.38 10.56 -15.88
C ASN A 136 -13.58 10.22 -17.14
N LEU A 137 -12.87 9.08 -17.14
CA LEU A 137 -12.16 8.58 -18.31
C LEU A 137 -13.12 8.24 -19.44
N GLU A 138 -14.20 7.51 -19.16
CA GLU A 138 -15.22 7.15 -20.16
C GLU A 138 -15.93 8.38 -20.74
N ARG A 139 -16.15 9.41 -19.91
CA ARG A 139 -16.85 10.65 -20.30
C ARG A 139 -15.94 11.70 -20.95
N GLU A 140 -14.68 11.38 -21.26
CA GLU A 140 -13.68 12.33 -21.76
C GLU A 140 -13.47 13.56 -20.85
N ALA A 141 -13.71 13.41 -19.54
CA ALA A 141 -13.59 14.44 -18.51
C ALA A 141 -12.45 14.17 -17.51
N PHE A 142 -11.51 13.28 -17.87
CA PHE A 142 -10.42 12.83 -17.02
C PHE A 142 -9.47 13.98 -16.65
N THR A 143 -9.24 14.16 -15.35
CA THR A 143 -8.42 15.26 -14.82
C THR A 143 -7.03 14.81 -14.39
N GLU A 144 -6.14 15.77 -14.15
CA GLU A 144 -4.83 15.51 -13.56
C GLU A 144 -4.94 14.88 -12.15
N ASP A 145 -5.96 15.25 -11.37
CA ASP A 145 -6.16 14.69 -10.03
C ASP A 145 -6.70 13.25 -10.07
N ASP A 146 -7.54 12.92 -11.06
CA ASP A 146 -7.92 11.53 -11.36
C ASP A 146 -6.68 10.71 -11.70
N TRP A 147 -5.78 11.27 -12.52
CA TRP A 147 -4.53 10.60 -12.87
C TRP A 147 -3.63 10.34 -11.67
N LYS A 148 -3.42 11.35 -10.81
CA LYS A 148 -2.62 11.19 -9.58
C LYS A 148 -3.17 10.10 -8.67
N LEU A 149 -4.49 9.94 -8.64
CA LEU A 149 -5.12 8.87 -7.87
C LEU A 149 -4.87 7.49 -8.50
N VAL A 150 -5.03 7.37 -9.82
CA VAL A 150 -4.69 6.13 -10.55
C VAL A 150 -3.22 5.77 -10.35
N GLN A 151 -2.30 6.73 -10.52
CA GLN A 151 -0.88 6.53 -10.28
C GLN A 151 -0.58 6.03 -8.86
N LEU A 152 -1.23 6.61 -7.85
CA LEU A 152 -1.06 6.20 -6.45
C LEU A 152 -1.42 4.73 -6.26
N VAL A 153 -2.58 4.30 -6.77
CA VAL A 153 -3.07 2.92 -6.65
C VAL A 153 -2.19 1.95 -7.43
N LEU A 154 -1.85 2.27 -8.68
CA LEU A 154 -0.96 1.43 -9.50
C LEU A 154 0.43 1.29 -8.88
N THR A 155 0.99 2.37 -8.33
CA THR A 155 2.28 2.34 -7.65
C THR A 155 2.25 1.40 -6.44
N LEU A 156 1.17 1.41 -5.66
CA LEU A 156 1.01 0.47 -4.55
C LEU A 156 1.01 -0.98 -5.03
N PHE A 157 0.21 -1.30 -6.04
CA PHE A 157 0.13 -2.67 -6.56
C PHE A 157 1.44 -3.12 -7.18
N ARG A 158 2.09 -2.27 -7.99
CA ARG A 158 3.44 -2.51 -8.52
C ARG A 158 4.43 -2.84 -7.41
N ASN A 159 4.43 -2.05 -6.34
CA ASN A 159 5.32 -2.25 -5.20
C ASN A 159 5.09 -3.61 -4.53
N ILE A 160 3.83 -4.00 -4.28
CA ILE A 160 3.50 -5.28 -3.65
C ILE A 160 3.81 -6.46 -4.58
N LEU A 161 3.59 -6.31 -5.89
CA LEU A 161 3.93 -7.31 -6.91
C LEU A 161 5.44 -7.53 -6.99
N ALA A 162 6.25 -6.48 -6.83
CA ALA A 162 7.70 -6.54 -6.83
C ALA A 162 8.28 -7.29 -5.60
N VAL A 163 7.51 -7.49 -4.53
CA VAL A 163 7.92 -8.34 -3.40
C VAL A 163 7.88 -9.81 -3.81
N GLN A 164 9.02 -10.29 -4.31
CA GLN A 164 9.21 -11.64 -4.82
C GLN A 164 10.47 -12.34 -4.27
N ASP A 165 11.41 -11.58 -3.71
CA ASP A 165 12.69 -12.11 -3.24
C ASP A 165 12.51 -13.04 -2.04
N ILE A 166 13.00 -14.27 -2.17
CA ILE A 166 13.02 -15.25 -1.09
C ILE A 166 14.48 -15.47 -0.69
N SER A 167 14.85 -14.99 0.51
CA SER A 167 16.19 -15.17 1.07
C SER A 167 16.58 -16.65 1.15
N MET A 168 17.88 -16.96 1.02
CA MET A 168 18.42 -18.30 1.23
C MET A 168 18.06 -18.86 2.63
N LEU A 169 17.93 -17.99 3.63
CA LEU A 169 17.51 -18.39 4.99
C LEU A 169 16.06 -18.93 4.99
N HIS A 170 15.17 -18.32 4.22
CA HIS A 170 13.78 -18.76 4.07
C HIS A 170 13.65 -20.07 3.32
N MET A 171 14.53 -20.29 2.34
CA MET A 171 14.61 -21.56 1.60
C MET A 171 15.06 -22.70 2.52
N ALA A 172 16.05 -22.46 3.37
CA ALA A 172 16.53 -23.44 4.34
C ALA A 172 15.51 -23.73 5.46
N GLY A 173 14.69 -22.74 5.84
CA GLY A 173 13.67 -22.86 6.89
C GLY A 173 12.33 -23.49 6.46
N GLY A 174 12.17 -23.85 5.17
CA GLY A 174 10.93 -24.43 4.65
C GLY A 174 9.77 -23.44 4.43
N SER A 175 9.99 -22.14 4.66
CA SER A 175 8.96 -21.09 4.46
C SER A 175 8.74 -20.72 2.99
N ALA A 176 9.59 -21.20 2.08
CA ALA A 176 9.51 -20.91 0.64
C ALA A 176 8.12 -21.20 0.04
N THR A 177 7.49 -22.32 0.42
CA THR A 177 6.16 -22.69 -0.05
C THR A 177 5.08 -21.71 0.41
N GLN A 178 5.21 -21.15 1.61
CA GLN A 178 4.27 -20.15 2.12
C GLN A 178 4.37 -18.83 1.35
N PHE A 179 5.60 -18.38 1.05
CA PHE A 179 5.80 -17.17 0.24
C PHE A 179 5.32 -17.33 -1.19
N LEU A 180 5.55 -18.49 -1.81
CA LEU A 180 4.99 -18.79 -3.13
C LEU A 180 3.46 -18.78 -3.12
N SER A 181 2.84 -19.47 -2.16
CA SER A 181 1.38 -19.44 -2.02
C SER A 181 0.83 -18.03 -1.79
N LEU A 182 1.54 -17.19 -1.03
CA LEU A 182 1.14 -15.81 -0.81
C LEU A 182 1.24 -14.96 -2.08
N ARG A 183 2.25 -15.20 -2.93
CA ARG A 183 2.33 -14.54 -4.26
C ARG A 183 1.12 -14.88 -5.11
N ASP A 184 0.78 -16.17 -5.17
CA ASP A 184 -0.34 -16.66 -5.98
C ASP A 184 -1.65 -16.08 -5.46
N LYS A 185 -1.88 -16.09 -4.14
CA LYS A 185 -3.06 -15.47 -3.52
C LYS A 185 -3.19 -13.99 -3.82
N PHE A 186 -2.08 -13.24 -3.79
CA PHE A 186 -2.14 -11.82 -4.11
C PHE A 186 -2.48 -11.59 -5.58
N LEU A 187 -1.95 -12.39 -6.49
CA LEU A 187 -2.33 -12.33 -7.91
C LEU A 187 -3.81 -12.67 -8.09
N GLU A 188 -4.29 -13.75 -7.49
CA GLU A 188 -5.70 -14.15 -7.50
C GLU A 188 -6.60 -13.02 -7.00
N LEU A 189 -6.20 -12.33 -5.92
CA LEU A 189 -6.90 -11.17 -5.39
C LEU A 189 -6.98 -10.02 -6.41
N LEU A 190 -5.88 -9.68 -7.09
CA LEU A 190 -5.90 -8.64 -8.13
C LEU A 190 -6.83 -8.99 -9.31
N PHE A 191 -6.92 -10.28 -9.67
CA PHE A 191 -7.89 -10.74 -10.67
C PHE A 191 -9.33 -10.64 -10.14
N HIS A 192 -9.56 -11.04 -8.88
CA HIS A 192 -10.89 -10.99 -8.26
C HIS A 192 -11.43 -9.56 -8.18
N GLU A 193 -10.57 -8.61 -7.83
CA GLU A 193 -10.90 -7.18 -7.72
C GLU A 193 -10.82 -6.43 -9.05
N ASN A 194 -10.78 -7.13 -10.19
CA ASN A 194 -10.75 -6.56 -11.55
C ASN A 194 -9.60 -5.57 -11.82
N VAL A 195 -8.49 -5.68 -11.08
CA VAL A 195 -7.31 -4.81 -11.27
C VAL A 195 -6.68 -5.05 -12.63
N MET A 196 -6.75 -6.28 -13.14
CA MET A 196 -6.21 -6.60 -14.47
C MET A 196 -7.01 -5.94 -15.59
N ASP A 197 -8.35 -5.94 -15.50
CA ASP A 197 -9.22 -5.26 -16.46
C ASP A 197 -9.04 -3.74 -16.39
N LEU A 198 -8.89 -3.19 -15.18
CA LEU A 198 -8.54 -1.80 -14.96
C LEU A 198 -7.26 -1.41 -15.71
N ILE A 199 -6.18 -2.18 -15.54
CA ILE A 199 -4.91 -1.91 -16.21
C ILE A 199 -5.10 -1.98 -17.74
N LEU A 200 -5.85 -2.96 -18.25
CA LEU A 200 -6.16 -3.06 -19.68
C LEU A 200 -6.88 -1.81 -20.19
N VAL A 201 -7.91 -1.33 -19.50
CA VAL A 201 -8.62 -0.09 -19.86
C VAL A 201 -7.67 1.11 -19.88
N LEU A 202 -6.82 1.26 -18.85
CA LEU A 202 -5.86 2.36 -18.79
C LEU A 202 -4.85 2.31 -19.94
N THR A 203 -4.33 1.12 -20.28
CA THR A 203 -3.37 0.95 -21.38
C THR A 203 -3.96 1.28 -22.76
N GLN A 204 -5.26 1.08 -22.97
CA GLN A 204 -5.91 1.48 -24.24
C GLN A 204 -5.90 2.99 -24.45
N HIS A 205 -5.89 3.76 -23.35
CA HIS A 205 -5.93 5.22 -23.39
C HIS A 205 -4.53 5.87 -23.41
N VAL A 206 -3.46 5.10 -23.19
CA VAL A 206 -2.05 5.54 -23.28
C VAL A 206 -1.71 6.12 -24.66
N GLY A 207 -2.24 5.55 -25.74
CA GLY A 207 -2.01 6.04 -27.10
C GLY A 207 -2.84 7.28 -27.48
N GLY A 208 -3.87 7.60 -26.68
CA GLY A 208 -4.90 8.59 -26.99
C GLY A 208 -4.52 10.05 -26.72
N SER A 209 -5.54 10.90 -26.62
CA SER A 209 -5.46 12.35 -26.38
C SER A 209 -5.18 12.73 -24.91
N CYS A 210 -5.15 11.75 -23.99
CA CYS A 210 -4.85 11.99 -22.60
C CYS A 210 -3.34 12.07 -22.39
N ASP A 211 -2.79 13.29 -22.37
CA ASP A 211 -1.35 13.54 -22.23
C ASP A 211 -0.75 12.99 -20.92
N TYR A 212 -1.58 12.81 -19.88
CA TYR A 212 -1.16 12.31 -18.57
C TYR A 212 -0.73 10.84 -18.62
N LEU A 213 -1.49 9.98 -19.32
CA LEU A 213 -1.21 8.55 -19.43
C LEU A 213 0.08 8.24 -20.19
N ARG A 214 0.49 9.13 -21.11
CA ARG A 214 1.71 8.97 -21.90
C ARG A 214 3.00 9.08 -21.07
N GLN A 215 2.96 9.79 -19.94
CA GLN A 215 4.16 10.08 -19.15
C GLN A 215 4.60 8.89 -18.28
N ASP A 216 3.68 7.99 -17.91
CA ASP A 216 3.99 6.85 -17.02
C ASP A 216 3.71 5.48 -17.63
N ASN A 217 3.94 5.34 -18.94
CA ASN A 217 3.95 4.02 -19.61
C ASN A 217 4.87 3.02 -18.89
N LEU A 218 5.94 3.53 -18.27
CA LEU A 218 6.88 2.72 -17.50
C LEU A 218 6.22 2.11 -16.26
N LEU A 219 5.36 2.84 -15.54
CA LEU A 219 4.67 2.33 -14.36
C LEU A 219 3.76 1.16 -14.71
N LEU A 220 2.99 1.30 -15.80
CA LEU A 220 2.15 0.21 -16.31
C LEU A 220 3.00 -1.00 -16.72
N LEU A 221 4.12 -0.76 -17.42
CA LEU A 221 5.01 -1.83 -17.89
C LEU A 221 5.70 -2.55 -16.72
N GLU A 222 6.16 -1.82 -15.70
CA GLU A 222 6.71 -2.38 -14.46
C GLU A 222 5.67 -3.18 -13.66
N THR A 223 4.39 -2.82 -13.75
CA THR A 223 3.31 -3.57 -13.09
C THR A 223 3.05 -4.91 -13.78
N PHE A 224 3.25 -4.99 -15.10
CA PHE A 224 3.10 -6.22 -15.87
C PHE A 224 4.31 -7.17 -15.80
N HIS A 225 5.52 -6.64 -15.56
CA HIS A 225 6.76 -7.40 -15.56
C HIS A 225 6.95 -8.20 -14.26
#